data_AF-T1FKY6-F1
#
_entry.id   AF-T1FKY6-F1
#
_cell.length_a   1.000
_cell.length_b   1.000
_cell.length_c   1.000
_cell.angle_alpha   90.00
_cell.angle_beta   90.00
_cell.angle_gamma   90.00
#
_symmetry.space_group_name_H-M   'P 1'
#
loop_
_entity.id
_entity.type
_entity.pdbx_description
1 polymer ?
#
loop_
_entity_poly.entity_id
_entity_poly.type
_entity_poly.pdbx_seq_one_letter_code
_entity_poly.pdbx_strand_id
1 'polypeptide(L)'
;MRILSAITDEKFDMSNVVKHYRLGKRSDNVRPLLVRLKSKVLKNLIMESLNNLKNLDDDLKGIGIGHDMTKNQRIKCRELMNLVREKEAADKEDFVYKVRGEPGNLKIIRIKKRLH
;
A
#
# COMPACT_ATOMS: atom_id res chain seq x y z
N MET A 1 -9.31 -14.72 0.16
CA MET A 1 -8.61 -14.26 -1.07
C MET A 1 -7.15 -14.70 -0.96
N ARG A 2 -6.59 -15.42 -1.96
CA ARG A 2 -5.23 -16.03 -1.87
C ARG A 2 -4.15 -15.00 -1.52
N ILE A 3 -4.18 -13.82 -2.14
CA ILE A 3 -3.19 -12.74 -1.90
C ILE A 3 -3.19 -12.28 -0.44
N LEU A 4 -4.37 -12.08 0.16
CA LEU A 4 -4.47 -11.58 1.54
C LEU A 4 -3.95 -12.63 2.54
N SER A 5 -4.29 -13.91 2.33
CA SER A 5 -3.74 -14.99 3.16
C SER A 5 -2.22 -15.09 3.03
N ALA A 6 -1.69 -14.91 1.82
CA ALA A 6 -0.27 -15.05 1.54
C ALA A 6 0.58 -13.92 2.14
N ILE A 7 0.04 -12.71 2.32
CA ILE A 7 0.80 -11.60 2.92
C ILE A 7 0.68 -11.55 4.44
N THR A 8 -0.43 -12.01 5.02
CA THR A 8 -0.63 -11.98 6.49
C THR A 8 -0.10 -13.23 7.19
N ASP A 9 0.42 -14.22 6.46
CA ASP A 9 0.85 -15.54 6.98
C ASP A 9 -0.21 -16.24 7.84
N GLU A 10 -1.48 -15.87 7.64
CA GLU A 10 -2.64 -16.33 8.39
C GLU A 10 -3.76 -16.71 7.43
N LYS A 11 -4.62 -17.65 7.84
CA LYS A 11 -5.78 -18.03 7.05
C LYS A 11 -6.79 -16.86 7.02
N PHE A 12 -6.77 -16.08 5.95
CA PHE A 12 -7.74 -15.01 5.75
C PHE A 12 -9.15 -15.55 5.50
N ASP A 13 -10.07 -15.30 6.43
CA ASP A 13 -11.47 -15.67 6.29
C ASP A 13 -12.24 -14.64 5.43
N MET A 14 -12.93 -15.14 4.40
CA MET A 14 -13.78 -14.35 3.50
C MET A 14 -14.98 -13.73 4.23
N SER A 15 -15.39 -14.26 5.38
CA SER A 15 -16.43 -13.65 6.22
C SER A 15 -16.05 -12.23 6.67
N ASN A 16 -14.75 -11.87 6.68
CA ASN A 16 -14.28 -10.53 7.02
C ASN A 16 -14.46 -9.50 5.89
N VAL A 17 -14.81 -9.94 4.68
CA VAL A 17 -15.05 -9.06 3.53
C VAL A 17 -16.52 -8.68 3.48
N VAL A 18 -16.81 -7.38 3.57
CA VAL A 18 -18.17 -6.84 3.47
C VAL A 18 -18.59 -6.75 2.00
N LYS A 19 -17.72 -6.18 1.16
CA LYS A 19 -17.95 -6.02 -0.29
C LYS A 19 -16.62 -6.05 -1.02
N HIS A 20 -16.62 -6.58 -2.24
CA HIS A 20 -15.51 -6.39 -3.16
C HIS A 20 -16.03 -6.30 -4.59
N TYR A 21 -15.47 -5.38 -5.39
CA TYR A 21 -15.85 -5.19 -6.78
C TYR A 21 -14.75 -4.43 -7.54
N ARG A 22 -14.73 -4.58 -8.87
CA ARG A 22 -13.75 -3.89 -9.73
C ARG A 22 -14.17 -2.43 -9.94
N LEU A 23 -13.23 -1.50 -9.80
CA LEU A 23 -13.45 -0.08 -10.01
C LEU A 23 -13.43 0.31 -11.49
N GLY A 24 -14.22 1.31 -11.86
CA GLY A 24 -14.25 1.87 -13.22
C GLY A 24 -15.11 1.08 -14.22
N LYS A 25 -15.29 1.66 -15.41
CA LYS A 25 -16.04 1.04 -16.52
C LYS A 25 -15.34 -0.22 -16.99
N ARG A 26 -16.10 -1.22 -17.47
CA ARG A 26 -15.54 -2.45 -18.04
C ARG A 26 -14.69 -2.10 -19.27
N SER A 27 -13.48 -2.64 -19.33
CA SER A 27 -12.52 -2.47 -20.42
C SER A 27 -11.56 -3.66 -20.44
N ASP A 28 -10.73 -3.74 -21.47
CA ASP A 28 -9.70 -4.80 -21.62
C ASP A 28 -8.54 -4.66 -20.62
N ASN A 29 -8.38 -3.45 -20.05
CA ASN A 29 -7.37 -3.19 -19.04
C ASN A 29 -7.73 -3.82 -17.68
N VAL A 30 -6.72 -4.28 -16.95
CA VAL A 30 -6.90 -4.80 -15.60
C VAL A 30 -7.38 -3.68 -14.67
N ARG A 31 -8.62 -3.81 -14.19
CA ARG A 31 -9.24 -2.83 -13.29
C ARG A 31 -8.85 -3.06 -11.84
N PRO A 32 -8.63 -2.02 -11.02
CA PRO A 32 -8.37 -2.20 -9.58
C PRO A 32 -9.56 -2.89 -8.88
N LEU A 33 -9.26 -3.72 -7.87
CA LEU A 33 -10.28 -4.34 -7.02
C LEU A 33 -10.43 -3.52 -5.73
N LEU A 34 -11.62 -2.96 -5.49
CA LEU A 34 -11.94 -2.38 -4.20
C LEU A 34 -12.38 -3.50 -3.25
N VAL A 35 -11.82 -3.52 -2.05
CA VAL A 35 -12.19 -4.46 -0.98
C VAL A 35 -12.55 -3.67 0.27
N ARG A 36 -13.77 -3.85 0.75
CA ARG A 36 -14.25 -3.31 2.02
C ARG A 36 -14.23 -4.40 3.08
N LEU A 37 -13.44 -4.20 4.12
CA LEU A 37 -13.32 -5.11 5.26
C LEU A 37 -14.29 -4.73 6.39
N LYS A 38 -14.63 -5.71 7.25
CA LYS A 38 -15.44 -5.48 8.46
C LYS A 38 -14.68 -4.72 9.53
N SER A 39 -13.38 -5.00 9.69
CA SER A 39 -12.54 -4.48 10.78
C SER A 39 -11.45 -3.54 10.27
N LYS A 40 -11.29 -2.41 10.96
CA LYS A 40 -10.15 -1.51 10.76
C LYS A 40 -8.83 -2.16 11.20
N VAL A 41 -8.85 -2.96 12.27
CA VAL A 41 -7.66 -3.66 12.76
C VAL A 41 -7.11 -4.60 11.69
N LEU A 42 -7.99 -5.36 11.03
CA LEU A 42 -7.60 -6.25 9.93
C LEU A 42 -7.05 -5.48 8.73
N LYS A 43 -7.63 -4.32 8.40
CA LYS A 43 -7.07 -3.43 7.38
C LYS A 43 -5.65 -3.00 7.75
N ASN A 44 -5.42 -2.60 9.00
CA ASN A 44 -4.11 -2.14 9.45
C ASN A 44 -3.07 -3.27 9.38
N LEU A 45 -3.42 -4.47 9.85
CA LEU A 45 -2.58 -5.67 9.73
C LEU A 45 -2.17 -5.91 8.26
N ILE A 46 -3.12 -5.90 7.33
CA ILE A 46 -2.83 -6.07 5.89
C ILE A 46 -1.87 -4.98 5.38
N MET A 47 -2.08 -3.72 5.77
CA MET A 47 -1.26 -2.60 5.31
C MET A 47 0.15 -2.61 5.92
N GLU A 48 0.32 -3.19 7.11
CA GLU A 48 1.61 -3.39 7.77
C GLU A 48 2.39 -4.56 7.14
N SER A 49 1.70 -5.62 6.73
CA SER A 49 2.29 -6.81 6.09
C SER A 49 2.63 -6.64 4.61
N LEU A 50 2.43 -5.46 4.01
CA LEU A 50 2.69 -5.24 2.57
C LEU A 50 4.13 -5.50 2.14
N ASN A 51 5.10 -5.47 3.05
CA ASN A 51 6.47 -5.84 2.75
C ASN A 51 6.61 -7.30 2.31
N ASN A 52 5.64 -8.16 2.65
CA ASN A 52 5.59 -9.56 2.26
C ASN A 52 5.14 -9.75 0.80
N LEU A 53 4.61 -8.71 0.14
CA LEU A 53 4.25 -8.77 -1.29
C LEU A 53 5.44 -9.15 -2.18
N LYS A 54 6.67 -8.83 -1.77
CA LYS A 54 7.90 -9.17 -2.50
C LYS A 54 8.21 -10.67 -2.52
N ASN A 55 7.64 -11.43 -1.57
CA ASN A 55 7.86 -12.86 -1.40
C ASN A 55 6.76 -13.70 -2.06
N LEU A 56 5.82 -13.07 -2.77
CA LEU A 56 4.74 -13.78 -3.43
C LEU A 56 5.24 -14.58 -4.65
N ASP A 57 4.52 -15.66 -4.91
CA ASP A 57 4.67 -16.50 -6.11
C ASP A 57 4.65 -15.67 -7.40
N ASP A 58 5.30 -16.19 -8.46
CA ASP A 58 5.44 -15.50 -9.75
C ASP A 58 4.09 -15.08 -10.37
N ASP A 59 3.03 -15.85 -10.14
CA ASP A 59 1.68 -15.55 -10.64
C ASP A 59 1.00 -14.39 -9.90
N LEU A 60 1.52 -14.00 -8.73
CA LEU A 60 1.04 -12.89 -7.91
C LEU A 60 2.02 -11.71 -7.87
N LYS A 61 3.14 -11.80 -8.58
CA LYS A 61 4.10 -10.69 -8.71
C LYS A 61 3.47 -9.49 -9.42
N GLY A 62 3.91 -8.30 -9.03
CA GLY A 62 3.45 -7.03 -9.62
C GLY A 62 2.11 -6.50 -9.05
N ILE A 63 1.51 -7.19 -8.08
CA ILE A 63 0.29 -6.71 -7.43
C ILE A 63 0.63 -5.61 -6.42
N GLY A 64 -0.03 -4.46 -6.56
CA GLY A 64 0.01 -3.37 -5.59
C GLY A 64 -1.25 -3.34 -4.72
N ILE A 65 -1.07 -3.18 -3.41
CA ILE A 65 -2.15 -2.91 -2.46
C ILE A 65 -1.94 -1.52 -1.86
N GLY A 66 -3.00 -0.74 -1.81
CA GLY A 66 -2.97 0.63 -1.32
C GLY A 66 -4.28 1.06 -0.67
N HIS A 67 -4.25 2.19 0.03
CA HIS A 67 -5.46 2.78 0.57
C HIS A 67 -6.38 3.30 -0.55
N ASP A 68 -7.69 3.14 -0.38
CA ASP A 68 -8.66 3.88 -1.18
C ASP A 68 -8.73 5.32 -0.69
N MET A 69 -8.11 6.22 -1.47
CA MET A 69 -7.98 7.64 -1.14
C MET A 69 -8.95 8.48 -1.94
N THR A 70 -9.44 9.58 -1.35
CA THR A 70 -10.17 10.63 -2.08
C THR A 70 -9.24 11.38 -3.05
N LYS A 71 -9.82 12.15 -3.98
CA LYS A 71 -9.05 12.95 -4.94
C LYS A 71 -8.05 13.89 -4.23
N ASN A 72 -8.49 14.60 -3.19
CA ASN A 72 -7.65 15.52 -2.44
C ASN A 72 -6.53 14.81 -1.67
N GLN A 73 -6.81 13.64 -1.08
CA GLN A 73 -5.80 12.82 -0.43
C GLN A 73 -4.74 12.32 -1.42
N ARG A 74 -5.14 11.95 -2.65
CA ARG A 74 -4.20 11.54 -3.71
C ARG A 74 -3.29 12.68 -4.14
N ILE A 75 -3.82 13.90 -4.25
CA ILE A 75 -3.03 15.09 -4.60
C ILE A 75 -1.97 15.33 -3.51
N LYS A 76 -2.38 15.41 -2.24
CA LYS A 76 -1.46 15.55 -1.10
C LYS A 76 -0.41 14.43 -1.04
N CYS A 77 -0.82 13.19 -1.29
CA CYS A 77 0.11 12.05 -1.35
C CYS A 77 1.16 12.24 -2.46
N ARG A 78 0.74 12.71 -3.63
CA ARG A 78 1.66 12.99 -4.76
C ARG A 78 2.64 14.12 -4.44
N GLU A 79 2.17 15.18 -3.81
CA GLU A 79 3.02 16.28 -3.34
C GLU A 79 4.09 15.78 -2.36
N LEU A 80 3.70 14.99 -1.36
CA LEU A 80 4.64 14.38 -0.41
C LEU A 80 5.64 13.44 -1.10
N MET A 81 5.21 12.67 -2.10
CA MET A 81 6.10 11.78 -2.86
C MET A 81 7.11 12.56 -3.72
N ASN A 82 6.72 13.72 -4.27
CA ASN A 82 7.65 14.61 -4.98
C ASN A 82 8.67 15.21 -4.02
N LEU A 83 8.23 15.70 -2.85
CA LEU A 83 9.13 16.20 -1.80
C LEU A 83 10.10 15.12 -1.30
N VAL A 84 9.65 13.86 -1.22
CA VAL A 84 10.54 12.72 -0.91
C VAL A 84 11.63 12.56 -1.96
N ARG A 85 11.28 12.61 -3.25
CA ARG A 85 12.24 12.49 -4.36
C ARG A 85 13.26 13.63 -4.35
N GLU A 86 12.82 14.85 -4.07
CA GLU A 86 13.70 16.02 -3.93
C GLU A 86 14.66 15.86 -2.74
N LYS A 87 14.16 15.41 -1.59
CA LYS A 87 15.00 15.12 -0.43
C LYS A 87 16.01 14.02 -0.70
N GLU A 88 15.60 12.92 -1.33
CA GLU A 88 16.51 11.83 -1.69
C GLU A 88 17.59 12.25 -2.68
N ALA A 89 17.27 13.14 -3.63
CA ALA A 89 18.25 13.67 -4.57
C ALA A 89 19.26 14.63 -3.91
N ALA A 90 18.84 15.36 -2.88
CA ALA A 90 19.69 16.29 -2.13
C ALA A 90 20.47 15.63 -0.98
N ASP A 91 20.08 14.42 -0.57
CA ASP A 91 20.64 13.74 0.60
C ASP A 91 22.06 13.21 0.31
N LYS A 92 23.00 13.63 1.16
CA LYS A 92 24.40 13.17 1.13
C LYS A 92 24.73 12.24 2.31
N GLU A 93 23.75 11.95 3.16
CA GLU A 93 23.95 11.35 4.49
C GLU A 93 23.36 9.93 4.62
N ASP A 94 23.18 9.23 3.50
CA ASP A 94 22.70 7.86 3.43
C ASP A 94 21.37 7.60 4.16
N PHE A 95 20.42 8.51 3.99
CA PHE A 95 19.04 8.30 4.42
C PHE A 95 18.14 7.84 3.26
N VAL A 96 17.04 7.18 3.62
CA VAL A 96 15.89 6.91 2.75
C VAL A 96 14.69 7.64 3.31
N TYR A 97 13.94 8.31 2.45
CA TYR A 97 12.76 9.07 2.84
C TYR A 97 11.51 8.31 2.38
N LYS A 98 10.54 8.12 3.27
CA LYS A 98 9.30 7.39 2.95
C LYS A 98 8.08 8.16 3.39
N VAL A 99 7.03 8.16 2.56
CA VAL A 99 5.70 8.64 2.98
C VAL A 99 5.00 7.52 3.75
N ARG A 100 4.61 7.80 5.00
CA ARG A 100 3.92 6.85 5.89
C ARG A 100 2.75 7.52 6.61
N GLY A 101 1.80 6.72 7.08
CA GLY A 101 0.64 7.17 7.85
C GLY A 101 -0.68 6.81 7.19
N GLU A 102 -1.78 7.16 7.86
CA GLU A 102 -3.13 6.99 7.32
C GLU A 102 -3.42 8.07 6.25
N PRO A 103 -4.29 7.78 5.26
CA PRO A 103 -4.78 8.79 4.33
C PRO A 103 -5.33 10.02 5.05
N GLY A 104 -4.78 11.20 4.73
CA GLY A 104 -5.11 12.47 5.39
C GLY A 104 -4.10 12.90 6.45
N ASN A 105 -3.36 11.96 7.04
CA ASN A 105 -2.33 12.18 8.05
C ASN A 105 -0.97 11.60 7.60
N LEU A 106 -0.71 11.65 6.29
CA LEU A 106 0.54 11.19 5.70
C LEU A 106 1.69 12.14 6.08
N LYS A 107 2.84 11.57 6.43
CA LYS A 107 4.05 12.30 6.78
C LYS A 107 5.28 11.68 6.11
N ILE A 108 6.28 12.51 5.84
CA ILE A 108 7.58 12.04 5.40
C ILE A 108 8.36 11.61 6.64
N ILE A 109 8.79 10.36 6.65
CA ILE A 109 9.73 9.84 7.64
C ILE A 109 11.10 9.66 7.01
N ARG A 110 12.15 9.88 7.79
CA ARG A 110 13.55 9.67 7.40
C ARG A 110 14.05 8.41 8.10
N ILE A 111 14.65 7.50 7.35
CA ILE A 111 15.17 6.21 7.83
C ILE A 111 16.64 6.11 7.45
N LYS A 112 17.53 5.85 8.41
CA LYS A 112 18.96 5.65 8.12
C LYS A 112 19.14 4.35 7.35
N LYS A 113 19.89 4.35 6.25
CA LYS A 113 20.26 3.11 5.56
C LYS A 113 21.08 2.26 6.55
N ARG A 114 20.73 0.99 6.72
CA ARG A 114 21.62 0.06 7.41
C ARG A 114 22.79 -0.21 6.46
N LEU A 115 23.99 0.21 6.85
CA LEU A 115 25.23 -0.30 6.28
C LEU A 115 25.23 -1.81 6.53
N HIS A 116 25.19 -2.59 5.46
CA HIS A 116 25.44 -4.02 5.49
C HIS A 116 26.93 -4.26 5.35
#